data_AF-A0A0Q4DJ68-F1
#
_entry.id   AF-A0A0Q4DJ68-F1
#
_cell.length_a   1.000
_cell.length_b   1.000
_cell.length_c   1.000
_cell.angle_alpha   90.00
_cell.angle_beta   90.00
_cell.angle_gamma   90.00
#
_symmetry.space_group_name_H-M   'P 1'
#
loop_
_entity.id
_entity.type
_entity.pdbx_description
1 polymer ?
#
loop_
_entity_poly.entity_id
_entity_poly.type
_entity_poly.pdbx_seq_one_letter_code
_entity_poly.pdbx_strand_id
1 'polypeptide(L)'
;MRGPLALLAALAVIAPAQAHRGHDSLAVVTLADGKVTVSHRFEAHDIEPALAKIAPQAQTSLDDPAAMAALRSYIQRRFVLTIDGKPVPLTYATTDLSHAEVRIDYTGRAPRKPKSVAIRSTVLTDVYRGQVNQVNVRQGNVVKSLTLRGAGTGSVTLG
;
A
#
# COMPACT_ATOMS: atom_id res chain seq x y z
N MET A 1 69.58 -1.55 11.88
CA MET A 1 68.51 -1.68 12.90
C MET A 1 67.19 -1.37 12.21
N ARG A 2 66.27 -2.34 12.15
CA ARG A 2 64.97 -2.24 11.45
C ARG A 2 63.93 -1.69 12.43
N GLY A 3 63.36 -0.51 12.16
CA GLY A 3 62.28 0.06 12.96
C GLY A 3 60.92 -0.63 12.66
N PRO A 4 60.00 -0.73 13.63
CA PRO A 4 58.75 -1.45 13.43
C PRO A 4 57.74 -0.61 12.63
N LEU A 5 57.09 -1.22 11.64
CA LEU A 5 55.88 -0.71 11.01
C LEU A 5 54.74 -0.70 12.03
N ALA A 6 54.18 0.46 12.34
CA ALA A 6 52.93 0.59 13.09
C ALA A 6 51.75 0.43 12.11
N LEU A 7 51.08 -0.72 12.15
CA LEU A 7 49.84 -0.95 11.42
C LEU A 7 48.67 -0.39 12.26
N LEU A 8 48.20 0.80 11.91
CA LEU A 8 46.97 1.38 12.47
C LEU A 8 45.76 0.64 11.87
N ALA A 9 45.17 -0.26 12.65
CA ALA A 9 43.88 -0.88 12.32
C ALA A 9 42.76 0.14 12.54
N ALA A 10 42.17 0.64 11.45
CA ALA A 10 40.95 1.43 11.52
C ALA A 10 39.75 0.53 11.86
N LEU A 11 39.26 0.59 13.10
CA LEU A 11 37.96 0.01 13.46
C LEU A 11 36.86 0.84 12.78
N ALA A 12 36.33 0.35 11.67
CA ALA A 12 35.07 0.84 11.14
C ALA A 12 33.94 0.40 12.08
N VAL A 13 33.36 1.35 12.81
CA VAL A 13 32.12 1.14 13.56
C VAL A 13 31.01 0.99 12.52
N ILE A 14 30.64 -0.25 12.22
CA ILE A 14 29.45 -0.56 11.41
C ILE A 14 28.24 -0.30 12.33
N ALA A 15 27.71 0.91 12.31
CA ALA A 15 26.43 1.17 12.95
C ALA A 15 25.37 0.29 12.28
N PRO A 16 24.52 -0.43 13.03
CA PRO A 16 23.45 -1.19 12.42
C PRO A 16 22.55 -0.18 11.69
N ALA A 17 22.43 -0.33 10.38
CA ALA A 17 21.35 0.30 9.66
C ALA A 17 20.06 -0.27 10.27
N GLN A 18 19.42 0.49 11.14
CA GLN A 18 18.07 0.19 11.59
C GLN A 18 17.14 0.40 10.40
N ALA A 19 17.09 -0.60 9.52
CA ALA A 19 15.95 -0.85 8.67
C ALA A 19 14.80 -1.22 9.61
N HIS A 20 14.17 -0.20 10.22
CA HIS A 20 12.86 -0.38 10.82
C HIS A 20 11.96 -0.93 9.70
N ARG A 21 11.68 -2.24 9.72
CA ARG A 21 10.70 -2.88 8.85
C ARG A 21 9.32 -2.39 9.29
N GLY A 22 8.98 -1.17 8.91
CA GLY A 22 7.64 -0.65 9.08
C GLY A 22 6.70 -1.44 8.20
N HIS A 23 5.50 -1.73 8.69
CA HIS A 23 4.42 -2.26 7.87
C HIS A 23 4.03 -1.19 6.85
N ASP A 24 4.30 -1.46 5.57
CA ASP A 24 3.91 -0.63 4.46
C ASP A 24 2.96 -1.38 3.54
N SER A 25 2.03 -0.64 2.95
CA SER A 25 1.15 -1.17 1.92
C SER A 25 1.30 -0.33 0.67
N LEU A 26 1.33 -0.97 -0.48
CA LEU A 26 1.38 -0.30 -1.77
C LEU A 26 0.01 -0.38 -2.44
N ALA A 27 -0.51 0.75 -2.89
CA ALA A 27 -1.61 0.81 -3.85
C ALA A 27 -1.12 1.39 -5.18
N VAL A 28 -1.53 0.80 -6.30
CA VAL A 28 -1.30 1.35 -7.64
C VAL A 28 -2.64 1.71 -8.26
N VAL A 29 -2.87 3.01 -8.42
CA VAL A 29 -4.01 3.56 -9.15
C VAL A 29 -3.60 3.75 -10.60
N THR A 30 -4.24 3.05 -11.54
CA THR A 30 -3.99 3.23 -12.99
C THR A 30 -5.19 3.86 -13.65
N LEU A 31 -4.94 4.91 -14.42
CA LEU A 31 -5.93 5.67 -15.18
C LEU A 31 -5.63 5.50 -16.68
N ALA A 32 -6.55 4.86 -17.40
CA ALA A 32 -6.42 4.63 -18.83
C ALA A 32 -7.80 4.68 -19.50
N ASP A 33 -7.99 5.59 -20.44
CA ASP A 33 -9.20 5.68 -21.29
C ASP A 33 -10.55 5.66 -20.54
N GLY A 34 -10.58 6.31 -19.38
CA GLY A 34 -11.77 6.38 -18.51
C GLY A 34 -11.99 5.14 -17.63
N LYS A 35 -11.11 4.14 -17.72
CA LYS A 35 -11.01 3.03 -16.77
C LYS A 35 -10.08 3.44 -15.63
N VAL A 36 -10.50 3.10 -14.42
CA VAL A 36 -9.69 3.17 -13.20
C VAL A 36 -9.46 1.75 -12.71
N THR A 37 -8.22 1.41 -12.39
CA THR A 37 -7.91 0.24 -11.56
C THR A 37 -7.16 0.67 -10.31
N VAL A 38 -7.42 0.01 -9.20
CA VAL A 38 -6.69 0.20 -7.95
C VAL A 38 -6.24 -1.18 -7.48
N SER A 39 -4.94 -1.45 -7.58
CA SER A 39 -4.33 -2.70 -7.12
C SER A 39 -3.68 -2.46 -5.76
N HIS A 40 -4.21 -3.10 -4.73
CA HIS A 40 -3.61 -3.10 -3.40
C HIS A 40 -2.72 -4.32 -3.25
N ARG A 41 -1.55 -4.10 -2.64
CA ARG A 41 -0.52 -5.11 -2.45
C ARG A 41 -0.05 -5.09 -1.01
N PHE A 42 -0.08 -6.25 -0.39
CA PHE A 42 0.30 -6.46 0.99
C PHE A 42 1.14 -7.72 1.13
N GLU A 43 2.05 -7.73 2.08
CA GLU A 43 2.71 -8.96 2.50
C GLU A 43 1.71 -9.87 3.21
N ALA A 44 1.69 -11.16 2.86
CA ALA A 44 0.77 -12.13 3.45
C ALA A 44 0.96 -12.25 4.97
N HIS A 45 2.22 -12.20 5.44
CA HIS A 45 2.57 -12.25 6.86
C HIS A 45 2.07 -11.03 7.66
N ASP A 46 1.70 -9.93 6.99
CA ASP A 46 1.06 -8.78 7.62
C ASP A 46 -0.48 -8.89 7.54
N ILE A 47 -1.02 -9.51 6.50
CA ILE A 47 -2.49 -9.64 6.37
C ILE A 47 -3.04 -10.75 7.26
N GLU A 48 -2.42 -11.93 7.28
CA GLU A 48 -2.89 -13.07 8.08
C GLU A 48 -3.16 -12.69 9.55
N PRO A 49 -2.19 -12.11 10.31
CA PRO A 49 -2.47 -11.69 11.68
C PRO A 49 -3.48 -10.53 11.76
N ALA A 50 -3.55 -9.64 10.75
CA ALA A 50 -4.53 -8.57 10.72
C ALA A 50 -5.98 -9.09 10.62
N LEU A 51 -6.21 -10.27 10.04
CA LEU A 51 -7.54 -10.86 9.89
C LEU A 51 -8.24 -11.08 11.23
N ALA A 52 -7.52 -11.36 12.32
CA ALA A 52 -8.11 -11.50 13.65
C ALA A 52 -8.86 -10.23 14.09
N LYS A 53 -8.38 -9.05 13.68
CA LYS A 53 -9.03 -7.77 13.95
C LYS A 53 -10.05 -7.37 12.87
N ILE A 54 -9.75 -7.68 11.61
CA ILE A 54 -10.59 -7.29 10.47
C ILE A 54 -11.85 -8.15 10.37
N ALA A 55 -11.74 -9.43 10.71
CA ALA A 55 -12.75 -10.46 10.56
C ALA A 55 -12.83 -11.33 11.83
N PRO A 56 -13.18 -10.76 13.00
CA PRO A 56 -13.12 -11.46 14.28
C PRO A 56 -14.09 -12.65 14.41
N GLN A 57 -15.02 -12.79 13.48
CA GLN A 57 -16.02 -13.88 13.42
C GLN A 57 -15.67 -14.96 12.37
N ALA A 58 -14.55 -14.80 11.67
CA ALA A 58 -14.06 -15.74 10.67
C ALA A 58 -12.78 -16.42 11.17
N GLN A 59 -12.36 -17.50 10.52
CA GLN A 59 -11.04 -18.07 10.73
C GLN A 59 -9.99 -17.04 10.31
N THR A 60 -8.95 -16.89 11.13
CA THR A 60 -7.79 -16.04 10.80
C THR A 60 -6.92 -16.77 9.77
N SER A 61 -7.39 -16.82 8.53
CA SER A 61 -6.72 -17.49 7.41
C SER A 61 -7.10 -16.81 6.08
N LEU A 62 -6.14 -16.72 5.17
CA LEU A 62 -6.37 -16.27 3.79
C LEU A 62 -7.18 -17.28 2.96
N ASP A 63 -7.28 -18.53 3.42
CA ASP A 63 -8.10 -19.56 2.80
C ASP A 63 -9.58 -19.50 3.23
N ASP A 64 -9.92 -18.72 4.25
CA ASP A 64 -11.31 -18.54 4.69
C ASP A 64 -12.03 -17.50 3.80
N PRO A 65 -13.06 -17.90 3.02
CA PRO A 65 -13.82 -16.98 2.18
C PRO A 65 -14.47 -15.83 2.95
N ALA A 66 -14.89 -16.05 4.21
CA ALA A 66 -15.51 -15.03 5.05
C ALA A 66 -14.47 -13.98 5.48
N ALA A 67 -13.27 -14.42 5.84
CA ALA A 67 -12.15 -13.52 6.16
C ALA A 67 -11.75 -12.69 4.94
N MET A 68 -11.67 -13.30 3.77
CA MET A 68 -11.34 -12.60 2.52
C MET A 68 -12.43 -11.61 2.09
N ALA A 69 -13.71 -11.95 2.27
CA ALA A 69 -14.81 -11.03 2.04
C ALA A 69 -14.74 -9.81 2.98
N ALA A 70 -14.46 -10.04 4.26
CA ALA A 70 -14.28 -8.98 5.25
C ALA A 70 -13.07 -8.09 4.92
N LEU A 71 -11.94 -8.66 4.48
CA LEU A 71 -10.75 -7.92 4.05
C LEU A 71 -11.03 -7.02 2.84
N ARG A 72 -11.69 -7.56 1.80
CA ARG A 72 -12.09 -6.77 0.61
C ARG A 72 -12.99 -5.59 1.01
N SER A 73 -13.94 -5.84 1.89
CA SER A 73 -14.87 -4.81 2.39
C SER A 73 -14.15 -3.77 3.26
N TYR A 74 -13.20 -4.22 4.08
CA TYR A 74 -12.36 -3.38 4.93
C TYR A 74 -11.51 -2.40 4.11
N ILE A 75 -10.83 -2.88 3.06
CA ILE A 75 -10.00 -2.07 2.17
C ILE A 75 -10.87 -1.04 1.44
N GLN A 76 -11.99 -1.48 0.85
CA GLN A 76 -12.89 -0.62 0.09
C GLN A 76 -13.44 0.56 0.92
N ARG A 77 -13.71 0.35 2.22
CA ARG A 77 -14.14 1.44 3.12
C ARG A 77 -13.02 2.41 3.50
N ARG A 78 -11.77 1.95 3.51
CA ARG A 78 -10.61 2.69 4.02
C ARG A 78 -9.76 3.33 2.94
N PHE A 79 -10.01 3.02 1.68
CA PHE A 79 -9.37 3.67 0.53
C PHE A 79 -10.41 4.46 -0.27
N VAL A 80 -10.29 5.79 -0.26
CA VAL A 80 -11.19 6.69 -1.00
C VAL A 80 -10.41 7.38 -2.11
N LEU A 81 -10.91 7.22 -3.34
CA LEU A 81 -10.38 7.84 -4.54
C LEU A 81 -11.33 8.95 -5.01
N THR A 82 -10.80 10.14 -5.23
CA THR A 82 -11.50 11.27 -5.82
C THR A 82 -10.72 11.74 -7.04
N ILE A 83 -11.40 11.93 -8.17
CA ILE A 83 -10.80 12.41 -9.42
C ILE A 83 -11.53 13.67 -9.84
N ASP A 84 -10.80 14.76 -10.04
CA ASP A 84 -11.37 16.07 -10.39
C ASP A 84 -12.52 16.49 -9.46
N GLY A 85 -12.32 16.29 -8.15
CA GLY A 85 -13.31 16.61 -7.11
C GLY A 85 -14.50 15.66 -7.02
N LYS A 86 -14.59 14.64 -7.89
CA LYS A 86 -15.69 13.66 -7.88
C LYS A 86 -15.24 12.32 -7.28
N PRO A 87 -15.98 11.77 -6.30
CA PRO A 87 -15.70 10.43 -5.80
C PRO A 87 -15.77 9.39 -6.93
N VAL A 88 -14.80 8.47 -6.96
CA VAL A 88 -14.80 7.34 -7.88
C VAL A 88 -15.27 6.10 -7.11
N PRO A 89 -16.48 5.58 -7.38
CA PRO A 89 -16.90 4.33 -6.79
C PRO A 89 -16.04 3.20 -7.33
N LEU A 90 -15.47 2.42 -6.41
CA LEU A 90 -14.63 1.27 -6.69
C LEU A 90 -15.40 -0.01 -6.41
N THR A 91 -15.31 -0.98 -7.33
CA THR A 91 -15.92 -2.30 -7.22
C THR A 91 -14.82 -3.35 -7.23
N TYR A 92 -14.91 -4.33 -6.34
CA TYR A 92 -13.98 -5.47 -6.32
C TYR A 92 -13.93 -6.16 -7.70
N ALA A 93 -12.74 -6.51 -8.15
CA ALA A 93 -12.52 -7.23 -9.39
C ALA A 93 -11.88 -8.60 -9.15
N THR A 94 -10.68 -8.62 -8.58
CA THR A 94 -9.90 -9.84 -8.42
C THR A 94 -9.14 -9.86 -7.10
N THR A 95 -8.89 -11.06 -6.59
CA THR A 95 -7.92 -11.33 -5.54
C THR A 95 -6.95 -12.35 -6.10
N ASP A 96 -5.67 -12.09 -5.90
CA ASP A 96 -4.57 -12.97 -6.23
C ASP A 96 -3.77 -13.21 -4.95
N LEU A 97 -3.61 -14.49 -4.60
CA LEU A 97 -2.97 -14.93 -3.36
C LEU A 97 -1.74 -15.74 -3.73
N SER A 98 -0.62 -15.40 -3.10
CA SER A 98 0.58 -16.20 -3.11
C SER A 98 1.06 -16.42 -1.68
N HIS A 99 2.07 -17.27 -1.48
CA HIS A 99 2.64 -17.49 -0.16
C HIS A 99 3.26 -16.22 0.47
N ALA A 100 3.64 -15.24 -0.35
CA ALA A 100 4.31 -14.03 0.13
C ALA A 100 3.40 -12.79 0.09
N GLU A 101 2.45 -12.73 -0.83
CA GLU A 101 1.74 -11.50 -1.17
C GLU A 101 0.23 -11.74 -1.33
N VAL A 102 -0.55 -10.79 -0.82
CA VAL A 102 -1.98 -10.64 -1.07
C VAL A 102 -2.19 -9.44 -1.99
N ARG A 103 -2.76 -9.67 -3.17
CA ARG A 103 -3.13 -8.62 -4.12
C ARG A 103 -4.64 -8.56 -4.30
N ILE A 104 -5.23 -7.38 -4.13
CA ILE A 104 -6.66 -7.15 -4.30
C ILE A 104 -6.87 -5.97 -5.24
N ASP A 105 -7.56 -6.24 -6.34
CA ASP A 105 -7.81 -5.27 -7.39
C ASP A 105 -9.26 -4.79 -7.36
N TYR A 106 -9.43 -3.48 -7.48
CA TYR A 106 -10.73 -2.82 -7.66
C TYR A 106 -10.75 -2.08 -8.99
N THR A 107 -11.95 -1.88 -9.52
CA THR A 107 -12.18 -1.13 -10.76
C THR A 107 -13.20 -0.02 -10.56
N GLY A 108 -13.04 1.06 -11.30
CA GLY A 108 -13.96 2.18 -11.34
C GLY A 108 -13.92 2.87 -12.69
N ARG A 109 -14.64 3.98 -12.81
CA ARG A 109 -14.63 4.82 -14.01
C ARG A 109 -14.40 6.28 -13.66
N ALA A 110 -13.74 6.98 -14.57
CA ALA A 110 -13.43 8.40 -14.46
C ALA A 110 -13.51 9.08 -15.83
N PRO A 111 -13.47 10.42 -15.90
CA PRO A 111 -13.28 11.13 -17.17
C PRO A 111 -12.01 10.63 -17.89
N ARG A 112 -11.99 10.70 -19.23
CA ARG A 112 -10.85 10.21 -20.04
C ARG A 112 -9.55 11.00 -19.83
N LYS A 113 -9.66 12.27 -19.48
CA LYS A 113 -8.54 13.19 -19.25
C LYS A 113 -8.62 13.78 -17.85
N PRO A 114 -8.38 12.97 -16.80
CA PRO A 114 -8.38 13.44 -15.43
C PRO A 114 -7.24 14.44 -15.23
N LYS A 115 -7.49 15.51 -14.48
CA LYS A 115 -6.48 16.56 -14.19
C LYS A 115 -5.88 16.43 -12.80
N SER A 116 -6.62 15.84 -11.87
CA SER A 116 -6.24 15.74 -10.47
C SER A 116 -6.76 14.46 -9.85
N VAL A 117 -5.97 13.91 -8.94
CA VAL A 117 -6.30 12.71 -8.17
C VAL A 117 -6.04 13.00 -6.71
N ALA A 118 -7.07 12.85 -5.88
CA ALA A 118 -6.97 12.91 -4.43
C ALA A 118 -7.30 11.55 -3.82
N ILE A 119 -6.51 11.16 -2.82
CA ILE A 119 -6.55 9.84 -2.21
C ILE A 119 -6.53 10.02 -0.70
N ARG A 120 -7.47 9.37 -0.03
CA ARG A 120 -7.42 9.12 1.42
C ARG A 120 -7.24 7.63 1.63
N SER A 121 -6.22 7.23 2.37
CA SER A 121 -6.05 5.84 2.79
C SER A 121 -5.82 5.75 4.29
N THR A 122 -6.64 4.94 4.95
CA THR A 122 -6.45 4.53 6.35
C THR A 122 -6.35 3.02 6.46
N VAL A 123 -5.98 2.34 5.37
CA VAL A 123 -5.82 0.89 5.33
C VAL A 123 -4.71 0.49 6.32
N LEU A 124 -5.02 -0.50 7.16
CA LEU A 124 -4.20 -1.06 8.23
C LEU A 124 -3.76 -0.11 9.34
N THR A 125 -4.16 1.16 9.33
CA THR A 125 -3.71 2.13 10.36
C THR A 125 -4.33 1.89 11.73
N ASP A 126 -5.46 1.18 11.78
CA ASP A 126 -6.05 0.68 13.01
C ASP A 126 -5.47 -0.68 13.45
N VAL A 127 -4.73 -1.38 12.60
CA VAL A 127 -4.07 -2.65 12.92
C VAL A 127 -2.63 -2.40 13.38
N TYR A 128 -1.86 -1.66 12.58
CA TYR A 128 -0.45 -1.40 12.81
C TYR A 128 -0.21 0.06 13.15
N ARG A 129 0.33 0.30 14.34
CA ARG A 129 0.75 1.64 14.75
C ARG A 129 1.90 2.09 13.84
N GLY A 130 1.75 3.28 13.24
CA GLY A 130 2.77 3.81 12.34
C GLY A 130 2.68 3.28 10.90
N GLN A 131 1.62 2.54 10.57
CA GLN A 131 1.35 2.09 9.19
C GLN A 131 1.53 3.22 8.18
N VAL A 132 2.26 2.89 7.11
CA VAL A 132 2.46 3.76 5.96
C VAL A 132 1.70 3.19 4.76
N ASN A 133 0.93 4.06 4.10
CA ASN A 133 0.22 3.74 2.87
C ASN A 133 0.90 4.47 1.71
N GLN A 134 1.68 3.75 0.89
CA GLN A 134 2.24 4.29 -0.33
C GLN A 134 1.24 4.12 -1.47
N VAL A 135 1.05 5.16 -2.27
CA VAL A 135 0.14 5.13 -3.41
C VAL A 135 0.83 5.68 -4.65
N ASN A 136 0.88 4.88 -5.70
CA ASN A 136 1.38 5.28 -7.00
C ASN A 136 0.20 5.51 -7.94
N VAL A 137 0.10 6.71 -8.50
CA VAL A 137 -0.89 7.08 -9.52
C VAL A 137 -0.21 7.06 -10.88
N ARG A 138 -0.74 6.25 -11.79
CA ARG A 138 -0.22 6.03 -13.14
C ARG A 138 -1.22 6.51 -14.19
N GLN A 139 -0.73 7.29 -15.15
CA GLN A 139 -1.48 7.68 -16.34
C GLN A 139 -0.51 7.72 -17.54
N GLY A 140 -0.67 6.79 -18.48
CA GLY A 140 0.33 6.56 -19.53
C GLY A 140 1.71 6.32 -18.93
N ASN A 141 2.70 7.12 -19.34
CA ASN A 141 4.08 7.03 -18.85
C ASN A 141 4.34 7.86 -17.58
N VAL A 142 3.34 8.58 -17.07
CA VAL A 142 3.48 9.42 -15.88
C VAL A 142 3.18 8.60 -14.62
N VAL A 143 4.08 8.66 -13.65
CA VAL A 143 3.89 8.12 -12.30
C VAL A 143 4.05 9.24 -11.28
N LYS A 144 3.09 9.37 -10.37
CA LYS A 144 3.15 10.24 -9.20
C LYS A 144 2.97 9.40 -7.94
N SER A 145 3.72 9.70 -6.89
CA SER A 145 3.69 8.92 -5.65
C SER A 145 3.22 9.76 -4.47
N LEU A 146 2.41 9.16 -3.60
CA LEU A 146 1.96 9.70 -2.32
C LEU A 146 2.40 8.75 -1.21
N THR A 147 2.80 9.31 -0.07
CA THR A 147 3.06 8.57 1.16
C THR A 147 2.13 9.08 2.25
N LEU A 148 1.17 8.26 2.65
CA LEU A 148 0.10 8.62 3.58
C LEU A 148 0.34 7.93 4.93
N ARG A 149 0.25 8.69 6.02
CA ARG A 149 0.41 8.20 7.40
C ARG A 149 -0.84 8.55 8.21
N GLY A 150 -1.28 7.65 9.10
CA GLY A 150 -2.48 7.88 9.92
C GLY A 150 -3.75 8.07 9.07
N ALA A 151 -4.54 9.10 9.33
CA ALA A 151 -5.70 9.48 8.51
C ALA A 151 -5.31 10.25 7.21
N GLY A 152 -4.16 9.90 6.63
CA GLY A 152 -3.49 10.68 5.60
C GLY A 152 -4.33 10.84 4.33
N THR A 153 -4.44 12.09 3.88
CA THR A 153 -4.97 12.46 2.57
C THR A 153 -3.85 13.10 1.76
N GLY A 154 -3.79 12.79 0.47
CA GLY A 154 -2.83 13.40 -0.45
C GLY A 154 -3.45 13.58 -1.83
N SER A 155 -2.88 14.48 -2.63
CA SER A 155 -3.35 14.74 -3.98
C SER A 155 -2.19 14.97 -4.95
N VAL A 156 -2.40 14.62 -6.21
CA VAL A 156 -1.46 14.86 -7.31
C VAL A 156 -2.19 15.50 -8.48
N THR A 157 -1.51 16.43 -9.15
CA THR A 157 -1.95 16.97 -10.44
C THR A 157 -1.35 16.12 -11.56
N LEU A 158 -2.20 15.78 -12.52
CA LEU A 158 -1.85 15.10 -13.75
C LEU A 158 -1.69 16.20 -14.82
N GLY A 159 -0.49 16.27 -15.40
CA GLY A 159 -0.11 17.32 -16.35
C GLY A 159 -0.88 17.29 -17.65
#